data_AF-A0A542HMP9-F1
#
_entry.id   AF-A0A542HMP9-F1
#
_cell.length_a   1.000
_cell.length_b   1.000
_cell.length_c   1.000
_cell.angle_alpha   90.00
_cell.angle_beta   90.00
_cell.angle_gamma   90.00
#
_symmetry.space_group_name_H-M   'P 1'
#
loop_
_entity.id
_entity.type
_entity.pdbx_description
1 polymer ?
#
loop_
_entity_poly.entity_id
_entity_poly.type
_entity_poly.pdbx_seq_one_letter_code
_entity_poly.pdbx_strand_id
1 'polypeptide(L)'
;MTSGTQYTRERLAEASAQCSNLEEVIAFFGTRPYAQLNRYLTRRFAHFGIDISHFSGCGRRLRPTPDELRAAIGESMSIAEALRRPERPDNGGQRALLRQWIAEEGLETAHFLGQAHQRGTTRPDMWRRPAEILVQHDGKRRTGTCLLRRALHEVGVPEACADCGTGPEWLGKPMTLEVDHINGDWSDDRRENPRLLCPNCHAVTDTWCRGGGRRAT
;
A
#
# COMPACT_ATOMS: atom_id res chain seq x y z
N MET A 1 22.03 30.23 7.35
CA MET A 1 21.41 30.91 8.51
C MET A 1 19.91 30.68 8.42
N THR A 2 19.36 29.76 9.21
CA THR A 2 17.94 29.37 9.13
C THR A 2 17.19 29.77 10.40
N SER A 3 16.68 31.01 10.35
CA SER A 3 15.36 31.45 10.79
C SER A 3 14.67 30.62 11.90
N GLY A 4 15.18 30.71 13.13
CA GLY A 4 14.58 30.08 14.31
C GLY A 4 13.25 30.68 14.81
N THR A 5 12.52 31.43 13.97
CA THR A 5 11.42 32.31 14.45
C THR A 5 10.24 32.40 13.47
N GLN A 6 10.05 31.43 12.57
CA GLN A 6 8.94 31.51 11.62
C GLN A 6 7.59 31.15 12.26
N TYR A 7 7.56 30.19 13.18
CA TYR A 7 6.34 29.64 13.79
C TYR A 7 6.30 29.86 15.32
N THR A 8 6.31 31.14 15.71
CA THR A 8 6.06 31.55 17.10
C THR A 8 4.57 31.51 17.42
N ARG A 9 4.23 31.53 18.71
CA ARG A 9 2.85 31.48 19.19
C ARG A 9 2.04 32.66 18.66
N GLU A 10 2.62 33.86 18.69
CA GLU A 10 1.97 35.11 18.31
C GLU A 10 1.61 35.11 16.82
N ARG A 11 2.56 34.69 15.97
CA ARG A 11 2.34 34.63 14.53
C ARG A 11 1.37 33.52 14.12
N LEU A 12 1.38 32.40 14.84
CA LEU A 12 0.39 31.33 14.61
C LEU A 12 -1.01 31.78 15.05
N ALA A 13 -1.14 32.52 16.15
CA ALA A 13 -2.42 33.08 16.56
C ALA A 13 -2.95 34.09 15.51
N GLU A 14 -2.09 34.95 15.00
CA GLU A 14 -2.43 35.85 13.89
C GLU A 14 -2.87 35.07 12.64
N ALA A 15 -2.12 34.04 12.25
CA ALA A 15 -2.48 33.18 11.12
C ALA A 15 -3.83 32.47 11.33
N SER A 16 -4.16 32.05 12.56
CA SER A 16 -5.46 31.43 12.86
C SER A 16 -6.65 32.37 12.69
N ALA A 17 -6.45 33.67 12.90
CA ALA A 17 -7.51 34.68 12.74
C ALA A 17 -7.68 35.12 11.28
N GLN A 18 -6.61 35.12 10.49
CA GLN A 18 -6.62 35.64 9.12
C GLN A 18 -6.78 34.56 8.04
N CYS A 19 -6.45 33.31 8.35
CA CYS A 19 -6.53 32.20 7.39
C CYS A 19 -7.75 31.32 7.66
N SER A 20 -8.20 30.66 6.61
CA SER A 20 -9.33 29.72 6.60
C SER A 20 -8.94 28.30 6.23
N ASN A 21 -7.66 28.05 5.92
CA ASN A 21 -7.08 26.74 5.64
C ASN A 21 -5.55 26.74 5.82
N LEU A 22 -4.95 25.54 5.85
CA LEU A 22 -3.50 25.35 6.01
C LEU A 22 -2.67 25.88 4.82
N GLU A 23 -3.24 25.93 3.61
CA GLU A 23 -2.53 26.43 2.43
C GLU A 23 -2.35 27.95 2.50
N GLU A 24 -3.38 28.66 2.95
CA GLU A 24 -3.34 30.09 3.28
C GLU A 24 -2.34 30.38 4.40
N VAL A 25 -2.26 29.50 5.41
CA VAL A 25 -1.22 29.63 6.45
C VAL A 25 0.18 29.47 5.85
N ILE A 26 0.39 28.49 4.96
CA ILE A 26 1.69 28.30 4.28
C ILE A 26 2.06 29.54 3.45
N ALA A 27 1.08 30.13 2.75
CA ALA A 27 1.23 31.36 1.98
C ALA A 27 1.52 32.57 2.89
N PHE A 28 0.81 32.70 4.01
CA PHE A 28 0.99 33.75 5.03
C PHE A 28 2.42 33.74 5.60
N PHE A 29 2.99 32.55 5.82
CA PHE A 29 4.37 32.41 6.26
C PHE A 29 5.39 32.47 5.12
N GLY A 30 4.97 32.53 3.86
CA GLY A 30 5.85 32.59 2.69
C GLY A 30 6.72 31.33 2.53
N THR A 31 6.24 30.17 3.00
CA THR A 31 6.99 28.92 2.95
C THR A 31 6.66 28.09 1.71
N ARG A 32 7.65 27.33 1.21
CA ARG A 32 7.40 26.35 0.16
C ARG A 32 6.72 25.11 0.75
N PRO A 33 5.63 24.62 0.15
CA PRO A 33 4.95 23.41 0.63
C PRO A 33 5.88 22.20 0.50
N TYR A 34 5.92 21.38 1.55
CA TYR A 34 6.56 20.06 1.54
C TYR A 34 5.69 19.06 2.30
N ALA A 35 5.86 17.77 2.01
CA ALA A 35 4.91 16.71 2.39
C ALA A 35 4.56 16.65 3.89
N GLN A 36 5.47 17.04 4.78
CA GLN A 36 5.27 16.98 6.24
C GLN A 36 4.85 18.32 6.87
N LEU A 37 4.78 19.41 6.11
CA LEU A 37 4.55 20.76 6.64
C LEU A 37 3.17 20.90 7.28
N ASN A 38 2.10 20.43 6.60
CA ASN A 38 0.74 20.47 7.13
C ASN A 38 0.64 19.79 8.50
N ARG A 39 1.23 18.58 8.63
CA ARG A 39 1.26 17.83 9.89
C ARG A 39 2.07 18.56 10.98
N TYR A 40 3.17 19.19 10.61
CA TYR A 40 3.98 19.99 11.53
C TYR A 40 3.19 21.19 12.06
N LEU A 41 2.53 21.94 11.18
CA LEU A 41 1.70 23.09 11.53
C LEU A 41 0.55 22.69 12.46
N THR A 42 -0.23 21.65 12.11
CA THR A 42 -1.32 21.16 12.97
C THR A 42 -0.84 20.82 14.39
N ARG A 43 0.31 20.12 14.52
CA ARG A 43 0.91 19.83 15.84
C ARG A 43 1.36 21.09 16.56
N ARG A 44 1.85 22.09 15.82
CA ARG A 44 2.35 23.35 16.38
C ARG A 44 1.21 24.23 16.89
N PHE A 45 0.09 24.31 16.17
CA PHE A 45 -1.15 24.96 16.64
C PHE A 45 -1.66 24.30 17.93
N ALA A 46 -1.74 22.97 17.94
CA ALA A 46 -2.14 22.21 19.13
C ALA A 46 -1.19 22.43 20.32
N HIS A 47 0.13 22.47 20.08
CA HIS A 47 1.13 22.72 21.11
C HIS A 47 0.96 24.08 21.80
N PHE A 48 0.52 25.11 21.07
CA PHE A 48 0.26 26.44 21.62
C PHE A 48 -1.18 26.68 22.08
N GLY A 49 -2.05 25.66 21.98
CA GLY A 49 -3.46 25.74 22.36
C GLY A 49 -4.28 26.67 21.49
N ILE A 50 -3.91 26.84 20.22
CA ILE A 50 -4.62 27.69 19.26
C ILE A 50 -5.62 26.81 18.50
N ASP A 51 -6.90 27.16 18.57
CA ASP A 51 -7.95 26.45 17.84
C ASP A 51 -7.90 26.78 16.35
N ILE A 52 -7.89 25.73 15.53
CA ILE A 52 -7.91 25.81 14.06
C ILE A 52 -9.02 24.93 13.48
N SER A 53 -10.02 24.57 14.28
CA SER A 53 -11.12 23.70 13.87
C SER A 53 -11.98 24.31 12.76
N HIS A 54 -11.94 25.63 12.59
CA HIS A 54 -12.59 26.36 11.48
C HIS A 54 -11.82 26.27 10.16
N PHE A 55 -10.59 25.78 10.14
CA PHE A 55 -9.82 25.67 8.92
C PHE A 55 -10.38 24.58 8.00
N SER A 56 -10.84 24.98 6.82
CA SER A 56 -11.18 24.08 5.71
C SER A 56 -9.98 23.21 5.34
N GLY A 57 -10.16 21.89 5.35
CA GLY A 57 -9.10 20.91 5.13
C GLY A 57 -8.19 20.60 6.33
N CYS A 58 -8.28 21.35 7.44
CA CYS A 58 -7.62 20.99 8.70
C CYS A 58 -8.58 20.23 9.62
N GLY A 59 -8.97 19.04 9.19
CA GLY A 59 -9.88 18.24 9.98
C GLY A 59 -10.04 16.86 9.38
N ARG A 60 -10.00 15.84 10.22
CA ARG A 60 -10.69 14.58 9.92
C ARG A 60 -12.04 14.95 9.29
N ARG A 61 -12.34 14.44 8.08
CA ARG A 61 -13.68 14.58 7.51
C ARG A 61 -14.68 14.23 8.61
N LEU A 62 -15.49 15.21 9.01
CA LEU A 62 -16.45 15.08 10.12
C LEU A 62 -17.27 13.80 9.95
N ARG A 63 -17.64 13.16 11.04
CA ARG A 63 -18.51 11.98 10.98
C ARG A 63 -19.78 12.34 10.16
N PRO A 64 -20.18 11.54 9.16
CA PRO A 64 -21.44 11.74 8.45
C PRO A 64 -22.61 11.77 9.43
N THR A 65 -23.65 12.51 9.10
CA THR A 65 -24.88 12.46 9.90
C THR A 65 -25.47 11.04 9.86
N PRO A 66 -26.26 10.63 10.87
CA PRO A 66 -26.92 9.32 10.85
C PRO A 66 -27.75 9.06 9.59
N ASP A 67 -28.37 10.12 9.04
CA ASP A 67 -29.20 10.02 7.83
C ASP A 67 -28.36 9.85 6.56
N GLU A 68 -27.25 10.59 6.45
CA GLU A 68 -26.27 10.38 5.38
C GLU A 68 -25.69 8.96 5.41
N LEU A 69 -25.41 8.44 6.60
CA LEU A 69 -24.88 7.09 6.78
C LEU A 69 -25.91 6.03 6.37
N ARG A 70 -27.18 6.21 6.76
CA ARG A 70 -28.27 5.31 6.41
C ARG A 70 -28.54 5.29 4.90
N ALA A 71 -28.56 6.45 4.26
CA ALA A 71 -28.69 6.56 2.81
C ALA A 71 -27.51 5.89 2.08
N ALA A 72 -26.27 6.20 2.51
CA ALA A 72 -25.06 5.64 1.90
C ALA A 72 -25.00 4.11 2.03
N ILE A 73 -25.43 3.54 3.16
CA ILE A 73 -25.46 2.08 3.35
C ILE A 73 -26.62 1.43 2.61
N GLY A 74 -27.83 2.00 2.68
CA GLY A 74 -29.02 1.43 2.05
C GLY A 74 -28.91 1.33 0.53
N GLU A 75 -28.25 2.29 -0.11
CA GLU A 75 -28.09 2.30 -1.56
C GLU A 75 -26.85 1.55 -2.07
N SER A 76 -25.96 1.10 -1.18
CA SER A 76 -24.69 0.49 -1.55
C SER A 76 -24.69 -1.03 -1.36
N MET A 77 -23.95 -1.73 -2.23
CA MET A 77 -23.75 -3.18 -2.13
C MET A 77 -22.37 -3.55 -1.58
N SER A 78 -21.56 -2.56 -1.19
CA SER A 78 -20.22 -2.76 -0.60
C SER A 78 -19.75 -1.58 0.26
N ILE A 79 -18.81 -1.85 1.17
CA ILE A 79 -18.11 -0.84 1.98
C ILE A 79 -17.42 0.22 1.10
N ALA A 80 -16.83 -0.19 -0.02
CA ALA A 80 -16.13 0.72 -0.92
C ALA A 80 -17.11 1.68 -1.61
N GLU A 81 -18.28 1.18 -2.01
CA GLU A 81 -19.35 1.99 -2.59
C GLU A 81 -19.99 2.95 -1.58
N ALA A 82 -20.21 2.47 -0.35
CA ALA A 82 -20.71 3.27 0.76
C ALA A 82 -19.75 4.41 1.15
N LEU A 83 -18.45 4.27 0.90
CA LEU A 83 -17.46 5.35 1.05
C LEU A 83 -17.42 6.28 -0.17
N ARG A 84 -17.58 5.76 -1.39
CA ARG A 84 -17.54 6.59 -2.61
C ARG A 84 -18.71 7.56 -2.72
N ARG A 85 -19.92 7.16 -2.31
CA ARG A 85 -21.13 8.01 -2.34
C ARG A 85 -20.95 9.35 -1.61
N PRO A 86 -20.47 9.39 -0.34
CA PRO A 86 -20.14 10.64 0.35
C PRO A 86 -18.76 11.21 -0.04
N GLU A 87 -18.23 10.85 -1.21
CA GLU A 87 -16.93 11.27 -1.74
C GLU A 87 -15.75 11.01 -0.79
N ARG A 88 -15.82 9.95 0.01
CA ARG A 88 -14.76 9.57 0.95
C ARG A 88 -13.74 8.63 0.27
N PRO A 89 -12.45 8.82 0.55
CA PRO A 89 -11.42 7.95 0.00
C PRO A 89 -11.54 6.54 0.57
N ASP A 90 -11.47 5.55 -0.32
CA ASP A 90 -11.48 4.14 0.06
C ASP A 90 -10.09 3.70 0.55
N ASN A 91 -9.82 3.90 1.85
CA ASN A 91 -8.58 3.50 2.51
C ASN A 91 -8.85 2.79 3.84
N GLY A 92 -7.83 2.12 4.39
CA GLY A 92 -7.95 1.34 5.62
C GLY A 92 -8.53 2.11 6.80
N GLY A 93 -8.17 3.39 6.96
CA GLY A 93 -8.65 4.25 8.03
C GLY A 93 -10.13 4.61 7.90
N GLN A 94 -10.57 5.02 6.71
CA GLN A 94 -11.99 5.32 6.44
C GLN A 94 -12.86 4.06 6.53
N ARG A 95 -12.35 2.90 6.08
CA ARG A 95 -13.03 1.61 6.25
C ARG A 95 -13.19 1.21 7.72
N ALA A 96 -12.23 1.55 8.58
CA ALA A 96 -12.35 1.29 10.02
C ALA A 96 -13.39 2.21 10.66
N LEU A 97 -13.35 3.51 10.34
CA LEU A 97 -14.32 4.49 10.82
C LEU A 97 -15.75 4.18 10.38
N LEU A 98 -15.95 3.79 9.12
CA LEU A 98 -17.27 3.42 8.62
C LEU A 98 -17.84 2.22 9.38
N ARG A 99 -17.03 1.19 9.66
CA ARG A 99 -17.46 0.05 10.48
C ARG A 99 -17.82 0.44 11.91
N GLN A 100 -17.07 1.38 12.50
CA GLN A 100 -17.37 1.92 13.80
C GLN A 100 -18.74 2.65 13.79
N TRP A 101 -18.98 3.53 12.81
CA TRP A 101 -20.26 4.25 12.71
C TRP A 101 -21.44 3.32 12.46
N ILE A 102 -21.28 2.30 11.61
CA ILE A 102 -22.29 1.25 11.38
C ILE A 102 -22.70 0.58 12.71
N ALA A 103 -21.72 0.23 13.54
CA ALA A 103 -21.96 -0.42 14.82
C ALA A 103 -22.63 0.51 15.84
N GLU A 104 -22.20 1.78 15.88
CA GLU A 104 -22.77 2.79 16.79
C GLU A 104 -24.22 3.17 16.44
N GLU A 105 -24.56 3.20 15.15
CA GLU A 105 -25.91 3.53 14.66
C GLU A 105 -26.81 2.29 14.49
N GLY A 106 -26.29 1.08 14.75
CA GLY A 106 -27.04 -0.17 14.62
C GLY A 106 -27.54 -0.46 13.20
N LEU A 107 -26.77 -0.09 12.18
CA LEU A 107 -27.19 -0.23 10.78
C LEU A 107 -26.89 -1.63 10.23
N GLU A 108 -27.87 -2.22 9.55
CA GLU A 108 -27.69 -3.52 8.91
C GLU A 108 -26.88 -3.42 7.62
N THR A 109 -25.93 -4.35 7.44
CA THR A 109 -25.09 -4.45 6.23
C THR A 109 -25.11 -5.85 5.63
N ALA A 110 -26.13 -6.65 5.94
CA ALA A 110 -26.26 -8.03 5.46
C ALA A 110 -26.37 -8.11 3.92
N HIS A 111 -26.89 -7.06 3.28
CA HIS A 111 -26.97 -6.94 1.82
C HIS A 111 -25.63 -6.61 1.15
N PHE A 112 -24.57 -6.28 1.92
CA PHE A 112 -23.25 -6.04 1.35
C PHE A 112 -22.67 -7.34 0.82
N LEU A 113 -22.53 -7.41 -0.51
CA LEU A 113 -22.03 -8.59 -1.20
C LEU A 113 -20.53 -8.81 -0.94
N GLY A 114 -19.76 -7.76 -0.63
CA GLY A 114 -18.36 -7.90 -0.22
C GLY A 114 -17.53 -8.79 -1.16
N GLN A 115 -16.88 -9.82 -0.61
CA GLN A 115 -16.11 -10.83 -1.37
C GLN A 115 -16.99 -11.95 -1.97
N ALA A 116 -18.32 -11.88 -1.86
CA ALA A 116 -19.22 -12.85 -2.48
C ALA A 116 -19.14 -12.85 -4.01
N HIS A 117 -18.67 -11.76 -4.65
CA HIS A 117 -18.33 -11.78 -6.07
C HIS A 117 -17.16 -12.73 -6.40
N GLN A 118 -16.34 -13.11 -5.42
CA GLN A 118 -15.30 -14.13 -5.53
C GLN A 118 -15.79 -15.51 -5.03
N ARG A 119 -17.01 -15.63 -4.49
CA ARG A 119 -17.57 -16.94 -4.13
C ARG A 119 -17.96 -17.66 -5.41
N GLY A 120 -17.34 -18.81 -5.66
CA GLY A 120 -17.55 -19.61 -6.86
C GLY A 120 -16.53 -19.36 -7.97
N THR A 121 -15.65 -18.36 -7.84
CA THR A 121 -14.48 -18.27 -8.72
C THR A 121 -13.45 -19.30 -8.27
N THR A 122 -13.45 -20.47 -8.92
CA THR A 122 -12.29 -21.36 -8.92
C THR A 122 -11.12 -20.59 -9.52
N ARG A 123 -9.97 -20.53 -8.83
CA ARG A 123 -8.74 -19.95 -9.40
C ARG A 123 -8.12 -20.98 -10.36
N PRO A 124 -8.39 -20.93 -11.67
CA PRO A 124 -7.98 -22.00 -12.59
C PRO A 124 -6.45 -22.02 -12.71
N ASP A 125 -5.81 -20.87 -12.49
CA ASP A 125 -4.35 -20.72 -12.43
C ASP A 125 -3.67 -21.68 -11.46
N MET A 126 -4.35 -22.07 -10.37
CA MET A 126 -3.76 -23.02 -9.41
C MET A 126 -3.68 -24.44 -9.97
N TRP A 127 -4.35 -24.76 -11.08
CA TRP A 127 -4.37 -26.11 -11.67
C TRP A 127 -3.50 -26.23 -12.93
N ARG A 128 -2.81 -25.15 -13.33
CA ARG A 128 -1.91 -25.16 -14.47
C ARG A 128 -0.76 -26.13 -14.25
N ARG A 129 -0.46 -26.95 -15.26
CA ARG A 129 0.67 -27.89 -15.20
C ARG A 129 1.99 -27.12 -15.23
N PRO A 130 3.10 -27.66 -14.70
CA PRO A 130 4.41 -27.01 -14.79
C PRO A 130 4.79 -26.64 -16.22
N ALA A 131 4.49 -27.50 -17.19
CA ALA A 131 4.75 -27.26 -18.62
C ALA A 131 3.97 -26.06 -19.20
N GLU A 132 2.85 -25.67 -18.59
CA GLU A 132 2.09 -24.48 -18.99
C GLU A 132 2.58 -23.21 -18.29
N ILE A 133 3.30 -23.36 -17.17
CA ILE A 133 3.82 -22.26 -16.36
C ILE A 133 5.23 -21.91 -16.82
N LEU A 134 6.08 -22.91 -17.05
CA LEU A 134 7.49 -22.76 -17.38
C LEU A 134 7.69 -22.52 -18.89
N VAL A 135 7.14 -21.41 -19.38
CA VAL A 135 7.15 -21.01 -20.78
C VAL A 135 7.55 -19.55 -20.91
N GLN A 136 8.02 -19.14 -22.09
CA GLN A 136 8.15 -17.72 -22.38
C GLN A 136 6.76 -17.14 -22.70
N HIS A 137 6.39 -16.03 -22.05
CA HIS A 137 5.09 -15.40 -22.22
C HIS A 137 5.21 -13.97 -22.79
N ASP A 138 4.08 -13.35 -23.15
CA ASP A 138 4.02 -12.10 -23.93
C ASP A 138 4.40 -10.80 -23.18
N GLY A 139 4.99 -10.92 -21.98
CA GLY A 139 5.33 -9.77 -21.14
C GLY A 139 4.16 -8.88 -20.67
N LYS A 140 2.89 -9.29 -20.82
CA LYS A 140 1.74 -8.47 -20.33
C LYS A 140 1.46 -8.67 -18.85
N ARG A 141 1.59 -9.89 -18.36
CA ARG A 141 1.32 -10.24 -16.96
C ARG A 141 2.39 -11.18 -16.44
N ARG A 142 3.00 -10.79 -15.33
CA ARG A 142 4.02 -11.62 -14.66
C ARG A 142 3.38 -12.85 -14.04
N THR A 143 4.00 -14.00 -14.26
CA THR A 143 3.66 -15.22 -13.55
C THR A 143 3.88 -15.03 -12.04
N GLY A 144 2.89 -15.39 -11.24
CA GLY A 144 2.98 -15.25 -9.78
C GLY A 144 4.09 -16.12 -9.21
N THR A 145 4.89 -15.58 -8.28
CA THR A 145 6.03 -16.29 -7.66
C THR A 145 5.63 -17.63 -7.03
N CYS A 146 4.44 -17.73 -6.44
CA CYS A 146 3.94 -18.99 -5.88
C CYS A 146 3.72 -20.08 -6.95
N LEU A 147 3.30 -19.71 -8.16
CA LEU A 147 3.12 -20.65 -9.27
C LEU A 147 4.48 -21.09 -9.82
N LEU A 148 5.43 -20.17 -9.96
CA LEU A 148 6.80 -20.50 -10.41
C LEU A 148 7.50 -21.43 -9.43
N ARG A 149 7.49 -21.12 -8.13
CA ARG A 149 8.09 -21.99 -7.11
C ARG A 149 7.47 -23.38 -7.13
N ARG A 150 6.15 -23.47 -7.24
CA ARG A 150 5.45 -24.76 -7.35
C ARG A 150 5.87 -25.53 -8.60
N ALA A 151 5.82 -24.88 -9.77
CA ALA A 151 6.19 -25.51 -11.03
C ALA A 151 7.64 -26.00 -11.03
N LEU A 152 8.58 -25.22 -10.48
CA LEU A 152 9.98 -25.59 -10.33
C LEU A 152 10.15 -26.79 -9.40
N HIS A 153 9.45 -26.83 -8.28
CA HIS A 153 9.46 -27.96 -7.37
C HIS A 153 8.92 -29.24 -8.04
N GLU A 154 7.79 -29.15 -8.75
CA GLU A 154 7.16 -30.29 -9.44
C GLU A 154 8.05 -30.90 -10.54
N VAL A 155 8.90 -30.09 -11.19
CA VAL A 155 9.89 -30.57 -12.18
C VAL A 155 11.25 -30.94 -11.58
N GLY A 156 11.33 -31.04 -10.25
CA GLY A 156 12.50 -31.55 -9.54
C GLY A 156 13.61 -30.53 -9.29
N VAL A 157 13.33 -29.23 -9.32
CA VAL A 157 14.30 -28.22 -8.85
C VAL A 157 14.44 -28.34 -7.33
N PRO A 158 15.65 -28.54 -6.80
CA PRO A 158 15.88 -28.57 -5.36
C PRO A 158 15.42 -27.27 -4.70
N GLU A 159 14.81 -27.36 -3.51
CA GLU A 159 14.49 -26.18 -2.71
C GLU A 159 15.73 -25.69 -1.96
N ALA A 160 16.76 -25.31 -2.72
CA ALA A 160 18.02 -24.77 -2.24
C ALA A 160 18.48 -23.62 -3.14
N CYS A 161 19.28 -22.72 -2.58
CA CYS A 161 19.94 -21.68 -3.34
C CYS A 161 20.83 -22.30 -4.43
N ALA A 162 20.62 -21.92 -5.68
CA ALA A 162 21.38 -22.41 -6.82
C ALA A 162 22.86 -21.97 -6.80
N ASP A 163 23.19 -20.96 -5.98
CA ASP A 163 24.55 -20.42 -5.85
C ASP A 163 25.27 -21.01 -4.64
N CYS A 164 24.78 -20.74 -3.42
CA CYS A 164 25.44 -21.19 -2.19
C CYS A 164 24.90 -22.49 -1.57
N GLY A 165 23.86 -23.10 -2.15
CA GLY A 165 23.25 -24.33 -1.63
C GLY A 165 22.44 -24.19 -0.34
N THR A 166 22.27 -22.97 0.21
CA THR A 166 21.46 -22.75 1.42
C THR A 166 20.01 -23.18 1.18
N GLY A 167 19.48 -24.03 2.06
CA GLY A 167 18.10 -24.52 1.99
C GLY A 167 17.04 -23.48 2.37
N PRO A 168 15.78 -23.90 2.57
CA PRO A 168 14.66 -23.02 2.90
C PRO A 168 14.58 -22.72 4.41
N GLU A 169 15.64 -23.00 5.17
CA GLU A 169 15.71 -22.75 6.60
C GLU A 169 16.95 -21.91 6.92
N TRP A 170 16.76 -20.91 7.76
CA TRP A 170 17.80 -20.04 8.28
C TRP A 170 17.67 -19.90 9.79
N LEU A 171 18.71 -20.32 10.53
CA LEU A 171 18.74 -20.30 12.00
C LEU A 171 17.51 -20.98 12.65
N GLY A 172 17.10 -22.14 12.15
CA GLY A 172 15.94 -22.86 12.71
C GLY A 172 14.58 -22.32 12.24
N LYS A 173 14.55 -21.31 11.35
CA LYS A 173 13.31 -20.65 10.91
C LYS A 173 13.12 -20.75 9.40
N PRO A 174 11.88 -20.88 8.90
CA PRO A 174 11.61 -20.87 7.47
C PRO A 174 12.11 -19.58 6.79
N MET A 175 12.85 -19.74 5.71
CA MET A 175 13.33 -18.69 4.82
C MET A 175 12.80 -18.94 3.42
N THR A 176 12.21 -17.90 2.82
CA THR A 176 11.78 -17.99 1.42
C THR A 176 12.99 -17.83 0.50
N LEU A 177 13.23 -18.85 -0.33
CA LEU A 177 14.08 -18.70 -1.51
C LEU A 177 13.34 -17.88 -2.56
N GLU A 178 14.05 -16.91 -3.11
CA GLU A 178 13.55 -15.96 -4.09
C GLU A 178 13.75 -16.51 -5.51
N VAL A 179 12.80 -16.22 -6.39
CA VAL A 179 12.90 -16.59 -7.82
C VAL A 179 13.66 -15.49 -8.53
N ASP A 180 14.82 -15.82 -9.07
CA ASP A 180 15.63 -14.97 -9.94
C ASP A 180 15.60 -15.54 -11.36
N HIS A 181 15.54 -14.65 -12.36
CA HIS A 181 15.65 -15.02 -13.77
C HIS A 181 17.08 -14.74 -14.22
N ILE A 182 17.82 -15.76 -14.63
CA ILE A 182 19.25 -15.67 -14.97
C ILE A 182 19.52 -14.56 -16.00
N ASN A 183 18.67 -14.45 -17.02
CA ASN A 183 18.81 -13.43 -18.07
C ASN A 183 18.24 -12.05 -17.70
N GLY A 184 17.64 -11.89 -16.53
CA GLY A 184 16.96 -10.65 -16.16
C GLY A 184 15.73 -10.35 -17.04
N ASP A 185 15.10 -11.35 -17.64
CA ASP A 185 13.81 -11.24 -18.31
C ASP A 185 12.76 -11.99 -17.49
N TRP A 186 11.84 -11.25 -16.89
CA TRP A 186 10.77 -11.85 -16.09
C TRP A 186 9.70 -12.52 -16.93
N SER A 187 9.70 -12.31 -18.25
CA SER A 187 8.76 -12.93 -19.18
C SER A 187 9.23 -14.30 -19.69
N ASP A 188 10.48 -14.65 -19.42
CA ASP A 188 11.08 -15.91 -19.80
C ASP A 188 11.06 -16.89 -18.62
N ASP A 189 9.92 -17.56 -18.41
CA ASP A 189 9.77 -18.57 -17.37
C ASP A 189 10.19 -19.98 -17.81
N ARG A 190 10.83 -20.13 -18.99
CA ARG A 190 11.32 -21.43 -19.47
C ARG A 190 12.25 -22.05 -18.44
N ARG A 191 12.14 -23.36 -18.22
CA ARG A 191 12.78 -24.13 -17.12
C ARG A 191 14.25 -23.79 -16.86
N GLU A 192 15.00 -23.44 -17.88
CA GLU A 192 16.43 -23.17 -17.83
C GLU A 192 16.77 -21.79 -17.23
N ASN A 193 15.81 -20.87 -17.18
CA ASN A 193 16.03 -19.47 -16.81
C ASN A 193 15.74 -19.12 -15.34
N PRO A 194 14.58 -19.48 -14.74
CA PRO A 194 14.32 -19.18 -13.34
C PRO A 194 15.10 -20.12 -12.42
N ARG A 195 15.76 -19.54 -11.42
CA ARG A 195 16.51 -20.22 -10.37
C ARG A 195 16.04 -19.75 -8.99
N LEU A 196 16.20 -20.60 -7.99
CA LEU A 196 15.96 -20.24 -6.59
C LEU A 196 17.25 -19.72 -5.97
N LEU A 197 17.22 -18.55 -5.35
CA LEU A 197 18.35 -17.97 -4.63
C LEU A 197 17.94 -17.61 -3.20
N CYS A 198 18.87 -17.71 -2.25
CA CYS A 198 18.65 -17.12 -0.94
C CYS A 198 18.69 -15.58 -1.04
N PRO A 199 18.07 -14.83 -0.10
CA PRO A 199 18.04 -13.37 -0.16
C PRO A 199 19.42 -12.71 -0.27
N ASN A 200 20.45 -13.33 0.33
CA ASN A 200 21.82 -12.81 0.29
C ASN A 200 22.47 -13.00 -1.09
N CYS A 201 22.37 -14.19 -1.68
CA CYS A 201 22.90 -14.45 -3.03
C CYS A 201 22.11 -13.66 -4.09
N HIS A 202 20.79 -13.54 -3.94
CA HIS A 202 19.99 -12.77 -4.87
C HIS A 202 20.37 -11.28 -4.85
N ALA A 203 20.62 -10.70 -3.67
CA ALA A 203 20.98 -9.29 -3.51
C ALA A 203 22.28 -8.88 -4.23
N VAL A 204 23.16 -9.83 -4.56
CA VAL A 204 24.44 -9.57 -5.26
C VAL A 204 24.39 -9.91 -6.75
N THR A 205 23.23 -10.31 -7.27
CA THR A 205 23.05 -10.54 -8.72
C THR A 205 22.94 -9.23 -9.49
N ASP A 206 23.39 -9.23 -10.75
CA ASP A 206 23.20 -8.10 -11.68
C ASP A 206 21.70 -7.82 -11.96
N THR A 207 20.84 -8.81 -11.73
CA THR A 207 19.38 -8.76 -11.93
C THR A 207 18.61 -8.22 -10.72
N TRP A 208 19.27 -8.05 -9.57
CA TRP A 208 18.67 -7.58 -8.32
C TRP A 208 18.13 -6.15 -8.44
N CYS A 209 16.86 -5.96 -8.04
CA CYS A 209 16.16 -4.66 -8.00
C CYS A 209 16.19 -3.82 -9.30
N ARG A 210 16.74 -4.35 -10.40
CA ARG A 210 17.01 -3.69 -11.69
C ARG A 210 17.36 -2.21 -11.59
N GLY A 211 18.38 -1.97 -10.76
CA GLY A 211 19.29 -0.84 -10.81
C GLY A 211 20.77 -1.25 -10.66
N GLY A 212 21.11 -2.53 -10.77
CA GLY A 212 22.49 -3.06 -10.68
C GLY A 212 23.39 -2.76 -11.88
N GLY A 213 23.11 -1.67 -12.62
CA GLY A 213 23.91 -1.23 -13.75
C GLY A 213 25.08 -0.33 -13.34
N ARG A 214 25.86 -0.71 -12.32
CA ARG A 214 27.20 -0.12 -12.05
C ARG A 214 28.08 -1.16 -11.37
N ARG A 215 28.88 -1.87 -12.17
CA ARG A 215 30.03 -2.61 -11.68
C ARG A 215 30.93 -1.62 -10.92
N ALA A 216 31.11 -1.83 -9.61
CA ALA A 216 32.26 -1.28 -8.91
C ALA A 216 33.45 -2.15 -9.33
N THR A 217 34.39 -1.54 -10.05
CA THR A 217 35.76 -2.02 -10.24
C THR A 217 36.45 -2.27 -8.92
#